data_AF-I6ED49-F1
#
_entry.id   AF-I6ED49-F1
#
_cell.length_a   1.000
_cell.length_b   1.000
_cell.length_c   1.000
_cell.angle_alpha   90.00
_cell.angle_beta   90.00
_cell.angle_gamma   90.00
#
_symmetry.space_group_name_H-M   'P 1'
#
loop_
_entity.id
_entity.type
_entity.pdbx_description
1 polymer ?
#
loop_
_entity_poly.entity_id
_entity_poly.type
_entity_poly.pdbx_seq_one_letter_code
_entity_poly.pdbx_strand_id
1 'polypeptide(L)'
;MTPEMLEAAREARRQEIEAWRAEQEAKPFTFEWNGRIWNAGPDSLGRLSPVVMLAKSVAAQTHMVWSDADNQQVKLSMPELEELAAAMVQAQVDRNDEILSPSA
;
A
#
# COMPACT_ATOMS: atom_id res chain seq x y z
N MET A 1 -36.31 -24.77 -3.51
CA MET A 1 -35.27 -23.78 -3.85
C MET A 1 -35.59 -23.25 -5.24
N THR A 2 -35.80 -21.96 -5.40
CA THR A 2 -36.14 -21.34 -6.69
C THR A 2 -34.88 -20.83 -7.39
N PRO A 3 -34.93 -20.59 -8.71
CA PRO A 3 -33.82 -19.94 -9.44
C PRO A 3 -33.42 -18.59 -8.83
N GLU A 4 -34.39 -17.78 -8.39
CA GLU A 4 -34.14 -16.50 -7.73
C GLU A 4 -33.38 -16.65 -6.40
N MET A 5 -33.71 -17.66 -5.59
CA MET A 5 -32.98 -17.94 -4.35
C MET A 5 -31.53 -18.35 -4.61
N LEU A 6 -31.26 -19.04 -5.71
CA LEU A 6 -29.90 -19.46 -6.09
C LEU A 6 -29.06 -18.28 -6.57
N GLU A 7 -29.64 -17.36 -7.34
CA GLU A 7 -28.97 -16.12 -7.75
C GLU A 7 -28.67 -15.21 -6.55
N ALA A 8 -29.64 -15.03 -5.65
CA ALA A 8 -29.44 -14.26 -4.42
C ALA A 8 -28.30 -14.85 -3.56
N ALA A 9 -28.22 -16.17 -3.44
CA ALA A 9 -27.13 -16.83 -2.71
C ALA A 9 -25.76 -16.67 -3.38
N ARG A 10 -25.69 -16.69 -4.71
CA ARG A 10 -24.45 -16.43 -5.47
C ARG A 10 -23.98 -15.00 -5.29
N GLU A 11 -24.89 -14.05 -5.33
CA GLU A 11 -24.58 -12.64 -5.17
C GLU A 11 -24.12 -12.32 -3.74
N ALA A 12 -24.81 -12.86 -2.73
CA ALA A 12 -24.37 -12.73 -1.34
C ALA A 12 -22.93 -13.25 -1.15
N ARG A 13 -22.62 -14.42 -1.72
CA ARG A 13 -21.27 -14.99 -1.64
C ARG A 13 -20.22 -14.14 -2.37
N ARG A 14 -20.58 -13.51 -3.49
CA ARG A 14 -19.69 -12.58 -4.21
C ARG A 14 -19.37 -11.38 -3.33
N GLN A 15 -20.38 -10.78 -2.71
CA GLN A 15 -20.21 -9.63 -1.82
C GLN A 15 -19.34 -9.96 -0.61
N GLU A 16 -19.49 -11.16 -0.03
CA GLU A 16 -18.61 -11.63 1.06
C GLU A 16 -17.14 -11.70 0.62
N ILE A 17 -16.87 -12.21 -0.58
CA ILE A 17 -15.51 -12.30 -1.12
C ILE A 17 -14.94 -10.90 -1.39
N GLU A 18 -15.73 -10.00 -1.96
CA GLU A 18 -15.32 -8.62 -2.25
C GLU A 18 -15.03 -7.85 -0.96
N ALA A 19 -15.90 -7.98 0.05
CA ALA A 19 -15.69 -7.37 1.36
C ALA A 19 -14.41 -7.90 2.03
N TRP A 20 -14.18 -9.21 1.97
CA TRP A 20 -12.96 -9.82 2.50
C TRP A 20 -11.69 -9.32 1.79
N ARG A 21 -11.72 -9.18 0.45
CA ARG A 21 -10.60 -8.64 -0.32
C ARG A 21 -10.30 -7.20 0.06
N ALA A 22 -11.33 -6.35 0.10
CA ALA A 22 -11.18 -4.96 0.50
C ALA A 22 -10.59 -4.85 1.92
N GLU A 23 -11.00 -5.71 2.84
CA GLU A 23 -10.42 -5.78 4.18
C GLU A 23 -8.94 -6.21 4.16
N GLN A 24 -8.57 -7.21 3.35
CA GLN A 24 -7.17 -7.65 3.26
C GLN A 24 -6.26 -6.60 2.63
N GLU A 25 -6.70 -5.95 1.54
CA GLU A 25 -5.94 -4.92 0.82
C GLU A 25 -5.77 -3.64 1.64
N ALA A 26 -6.67 -3.39 2.60
CA ALA A 26 -6.58 -2.26 3.52
C ALA A 26 -5.61 -2.48 4.70
N LYS A 27 -5.18 -3.71 4.95
CA LYS A 27 -4.30 -4.00 6.11
C LYS A 27 -2.93 -3.37 5.93
N PRO A 28 -2.39 -2.69 6.97
CA PRO A 28 -1.02 -2.21 6.93
C PRO A 28 -0.05 -3.40 6.93
N PHE A 29 1.10 -3.21 6.29
CA PHE A 29 2.19 -4.17 6.29
C PHE A 29 3.53 -3.43 6.26
N THR A 30 4.63 -4.18 6.27
CA THR A 30 5.97 -3.61 6.16
C THR A 30 6.74 -4.27 5.02
N PHE A 31 7.73 -3.55 4.48
CA PHE A 31 8.61 -4.07 3.44
C PHE A 31 10.03 -3.54 3.65
N GLU A 32 11.02 -4.27 3.13
CA GLU A 32 12.42 -3.85 3.17
C GLU A 32 12.77 -2.99 1.95
N TRP A 33 13.39 -1.84 2.21
CA TRP A 33 14.00 -1.01 1.17
C TRP A 33 15.23 -0.30 1.72
N ASN A 34 16.33 -0.38 0.97
CA ASN A 34 17.62 0.25 1.30
C ASN A 34 18.12 -0.11 2.72
N GLY A 35 17.99 -1.39 3.11
CA GLY A 35 18.43 -1.90 4.41
C GLY A 35 17.59 -1.44 5.61
N ARG A 36 16.38 -0.92 5.37
CA ARG A 36 15.42 -0.52 6.41
C ARG A 36 14.05 -1.12 6.16
N ILE A 37 13.29 -1.30 7.24
CA ILE A 37 11.90 -1.75 7.18
C ILE A 37 10.99 -0.52 7.22
N TRP A 38 10.07 -0.41 6.27
CA TRP A 38 9.16 0.73 6.14
C TRP A 38 7.71 0.29 6.28
N ASN A 39 6.88 1.17 6.85
CA ASN A 39 5.43 1.00 6.81
C ASN A 39 4.91 1.17 5.38
N ALA A 40 4.06 0.25 4.94
CA ALA A 40 3.41 0.24 3.63
C ALA A 40 1.88 0.02 3.76
N GLY A 41 1.22 -0.05 2.61
CA GLY A 41 -0.23 -0.12 2.48
C GLY A 41 -0.86 1.24 2.12
N PRO A 42 -2.17 1.25 1.84
CA PRO A 42 -2.88 2.41 1.30
C PRO A 42 -2.66 3.68 2.13
N ASP A 43 -2.70 3.57 3.45
CA ASP A 43 -2.51 4.71 4.36
C ASP A 43 -1.09 5.28 4.29
N SER A 44 -0.07 4.42 4.21
CA SER A 44 1.33 4.85 4.15
C SER A 44 1.63 5.54 2.82
N LEU A 45 1.12 5.00 1.71
CA LEU A 45 1.19 5.67 0.39
C LEU A 45 0.42 6.99 0.38
N GLY A 46 -0.76 7.03 0.98
CA GLY A 46 -1.60 8.22 1.08
C GLY A 46 -0.91 9.37 1.83
N ARG A 47 -0.09 9.06 2.84
CA ARG A 47 0.73 10.06 3.55
C ARG A 47 2.00 10.43 2.79
N LEU A 48 2.66 9.47 2.12
CA LEU A 48 3.93 9.71 1.42
C LEU A 48 3.73 10.52 0.13
N SER A 49 2.63 10.32 -0.58
CA SER A 49 2.39 10.93 -1.90
C SER A 49 2.40 12.48 -1.87
N PRO A 50 1.69 13.16 -0.95
CA PRO A 50 1.78 14.61 -0.81
C PRO A 50 3.19 15.11 -0.45
N VAL A 51 3.98 14.33 0.30
CA VAL A 51 5.36 14.69 0.66
C VAL A 51 6.26 14.66 -0.56
N VAL A 52 6.13 13.63 -1.40
CA VAL A 52 6.83 13.55 -2.70
C VAL A 52 6.43 14.71 -3.61
N MET A 53 5.13 15.03 -3.70
CA MET A 53 4.65 16.16 -4.49
C MET A 53 5.18 17.50 -3.99
N LEU A 54 5.17 17.73 -2.68
CA LEU A 54 5.73 18.93 -2.08
C LEU A 54 7.23 19.03 -2.38
N ALA A 55 7.97 17.94 -2.17
CA ALA A 55 9.40 17.89 -2.46
C ALA A 55 9.70 18.33 -3.90
N LYS A 56 8.93 17.83 -4.89
CA LYS A 56 9.04 18.22 -6.31
C LYS A 56 8.84 19.71 -6.58
N SER A 57 8.04 20.40 -5.76
CA SER A 57 7.78 21.84 -5.92
C SER A 57 8.85 22.75 -5.29
N VAL A 58 9.66 22.25 -4.35
CA VAL A 58 10.70 23.02 -3.69
C VAL A 58 12.04 22.73 -4.37
N ALA A 59 12.80 23.77 -4.74
CA ALA A 59 14.04 23.59 -5.50
C ALA A 59 15.05 22.64 -4.80
N ALA A 60 15.23 21.46 -5.39
CA ALA A 60 16.35 20.50 -5.49
C ALA A 60 17.28 20.18 -4.29
N GLN A 61 17.21 20.85 -3.13
CA GLN A 61 18.16 20.62 -2.03
C GLN A 61 17.50 20.43 -0.65
N THR A 62 16.20 20.14 -0.63
CA THR A 62 15.53 19.78 0.62
C THR A 62 15.65 18.29 0.85
N HIS A 63 16.12 17.93 2.03
CA HIS A 63 15.90 16.58 2.54
C HIS A 63 14.61 16.60 3.33
N MET A 64 13.81 15.56 3.16
CA MET A 64 12.59 15.36 3.94
C MET A 64 12.85 14.31 5.01
N VAL A 65 12.20 14.47 6.16
CA VAL A 65 12.22 13.46 7.21
C VAL A 65 11.03 12.55 7.02
N TRP A 66 11.27 11.25 6.90
CA TRP A 66 10.25 10.21 6.89
C TRP A 66 10.56 9.18 7.97
N SER A 67 9.52 8.59 8.58
CA SER A 67 9.73 7.59 9.64
C SER A 67 9.71 6.18 9.06
N ASP A 68 10.69 5.37 9.45
CA ASP A 68 10.67 3.93 9.16
C ASP A 68 9.67 3.19 10.07
N ALA A 69 9.59 1.86 9.94
CA ALA A 69 8.63 1.04 10.69
C ALA A 69 8.87 1.06 12.21
N ASP A 70 10.11 1.31 12.64
CA ASP A 70 10.48 1.44 14.05
C ASP A 70 10.30 2.88 14.58
N ASN A 71 9.66 3.76 13.78
CA ASN A 71 9.50 5.19 14.05
C ASN A 71 10.82 5.97 14.12
N GLN A 72 11.90 5.46 13.51
CA GLN A 72 13.13 6.22 13.39
C GLN A 72 13.00 7.27 12.28
N GLN A 73 13.39 8.50 12.58
CA GLN A 73 13.41 9.58 11.60
C GLN A 73 14.59 9.41 10.64
N VAL A 74 14.27 9.14 9.37
CA VAL A 74 15.25 9.00 8.29
C VAL A 74 15.18 10.23 7.42
N LYS A 75 16.35 10.84 7.20
CA LYS A 75 16.52 11.99 6.32
C LYS A 75 16.76 11.47 4.90
N LEU A 76 15.80 11.68 4.01
CA LEU A 76 15.85 11.25 2.62
C LEU A 76 16.03 12.46 1.70
N SER A 77 16.90 12.33 0.72
CA SER A 77 16.95 13.23 -0.42
C SER A 77 15.67 13.09 -1.27
N MET A 78 15.46 14.04 -2.18
CA MET A 78 14.31 13.95 -3.10
C MET A 78 14.31 12.67 -3.96
N PRO A 79 15.43 12.26 -4.60
CA PRO A 79 15.46 11.00 -5.33
C PRO A 79 15.14 9.79 -4.45
N GLU A 80 15.70 9.72 -3.24
CA GLU A 80 15.43 8.62 -2.31
C GLU A 80 13.96 8.57 -1.88
N LEU A 81 13.31 9.73 -1.73
CA LEU A 81 11.88 9.78 -1.41
C LEU A 81 11.01 9.28 -2.57
N GLU A 82 11.39 9.59 -3.82
CA GLU A 82 10.72 9.09 -5.02
C GLU A 82 10.91 7.57 -5.18
N GLU A 83 12.13 7.09 -4.95
CA GLU A 83 12.45 5.66 -4.98
C GLU A 83 11.72 4.90 -3.87
N LEU A 84 11.65 5.45 -2.65
CA LEU A 84 10.86 4.87 -1.57
C LEU A 84 9.39 4.77 -1.94
N ALA A 85 8.81 5.82 -2.55
CA ALA A 85 7.42 5.81 -2.99
C ALA A 85 7.18 4.76 -4.08
N ALA A 86 8.07 4.66 -5.06
CA ALA A 86 7.99 3.65 -6.11
C ALA A 86 8.10 2.22 -5.53
N ALA A 87 9.03 1.99 -4.60
CA ALA A 87 9.20 0.71 -3.94
C ALA A 87 7.97 0.32 -3.09
N MET A 88 7.35 1.30 -2.40
CA MET A 88 6.12 1.08 -1.64
C MET A 88 4.93 0.77 -2.55
N VAL A 89 4.80 1.43 -3.70
CA VAL A 89 3.79 1.11 -4.71
C VAL A 89 3.98 -0.32 -5.22
N GLN A 90 5.21 -0.72 -5.55
CA GLN A 90 5.51 -2.07 -5.99
C GLN A 90 5.16 -3.10 -4.91
N ALA A 91 5.58 -2.88 -3.66
CA ALA A 91 5.26 -3.76 -2.55
C ALA A 91 3.75 -3.90 -2.31
N GLN A 92 2.97 -2.83 -2.55
CA GLN A 92 1.51 -2.89 -2.46
C GLN A 92 0.89 -3.66 -3.62
N VAL A 93 1.39 -3.51 -4.84
CA VAL A 93 0.95 -4.33 -5.99
C VAL A 93 1.22 -5.80 -5.72
N ASP A 94 2.45 -6.15 -5.31
CA ASP A 94 2.84 -7.54 -5.02
C ASP A 94 1.94 -8.13 -3.93
N ARG A 95 1.71 -7.37 -2.84
CA ARG A 95 0.84 -7.80 -1.74
C ARG A 95 -0.62 -8.01 -2.19
N ASN A 96 -1.13 -7.15 -3.07
CA ASN A 96 -2.48 -7.29 -3.61
C ASN A 96 -2.60 -8.49 -4.56
N ASP A 97 -1.58 -8.74 -5.39
CA ASP A 97 -1.53 -9.89 -6.27
C ASP A 97 -1.54 -11.21 -5.48
N GLU A 98 -0.85 -11.28 -4.33
CA GLU A 98 -0.92 -12.42 -3.40
C GLU A 98 -2.32 -12.62 -2.80
N ILE A 99 -3.07 -11.55 -2.54
CA ILE A 99 -4.45 -11.62 -2.03
C ILE A 99 -5.40 -12.11 -3.12
N LEU A 100 -5.19 -11.68 -4.37
CA LEU A 100 -6.01 -12.04 -5.52
C LEU A 100 -5.71 -13.43 -6.07
N SER A 101 -4.48 -13.90 -5.91
CA SER A 101 -3.98 -15.19 -6.34
C SER A 101 -3.41 -15.98 -5.15
N PRO A 102 -4.22 -16.34 -4.14
CA PRO A 102 -3.75 -17.23 -3.09
C PRO A 102 -3.34 -18.52 -3.80
N SER A 103 -2.06 -18.86 -3.73
CA SER A 103 -1.51 -20.03 -4.40
C SER A 103 -2.38 -21.26 -4.09
N ALA A 104 -2.77 -21.98 -5.15
CA ALA A 104 -3.59 -23.20 -5.09
C ALA A 104 -2.99 -24.29 -4.19
#